data_AF-T1CKX4-F1
#
_entry.id   AF-T1CKX4-F1
#
_cell.length_a   1.000
_cell.length_b   1.000
_cell.length_c   1.000
_cell.angle_alpha   90.00
_cell.angle_beta   90.00
_cell.angle_gamma   90.00
#
_symmetry.space_group_name_H-M   'P 1'
#
loop_
_entity.id
_entity.type
_entity.pdbx_description
1 polymer ?
#
loop_
_entity_poly.entity_id
_entity_poly.type
_entity_poly.pdbx_seq_one_letter_code
_entity_poly.pdbx_strand_id
1 'polypeptide(L)'
;REFPAASDADAAAVAAVAAAARQARIAALARCQESDIVSAARALQAARAARIHLFLATSPIHREHKLRMGKAQVLAVAVAGVRRARELCDDVEFSAEDALRTEPEFLIEVFNAVIAAGARTINVPDTVGYTTPVEIAALFARLRREVAGIDDAVLSTHCHDDLGLGVANSLAAI
;
A
#
# COMPACT_ATOMS: atom_id res chain seq x y z
N ARG A 1 -9.39 -3.22 -7.02
CA ARG A 1 -8.34 -2.27 -7.44
C ARG A 1 -7.65 -2.92 -8.62
N GLU A 2 -7.34 -2.15 -9.65
CA GLU A 2 -6.68 -2.63 -10.87
C GLU A 2 -5.39 -1.83 -11.10
N PHE A 3 -4.51 -2.27 -12.00
CA PHE A 3 -3.20 -1.63 -12.23
C PHE A 3 -3.12 -0.94 -13.62
N PRO A 4 -3.45 0.36 -13.73
CA PRO A 4 -3.49 1.05 -15.02
C PRO A 4 -2.19 1.07 -15.83
N ALA A 5 -1.03 1.01 -15.17
CA ALA A 5 0.25 1.02 -15.89
C ALA A 5 0.67 -0.37 -16.42
N ALA A 6 -0.11 -1.42 -16.13
CA ALA A 6 0.16 -2.76 -16.64
C ALA A 6 -0.19 -2.89 -18.14
N SER A 7 -1.33 -2.31 -18.56
CA SER A 7 -1.73 -2.25 -19.97
C SER A 7 -2.77 -1.16 -20.24
N ASP A 8 -2.94 -0.77 -21.50
CA ASP A 8 -4.01 0.14 -21.92
C ASP A 8 -5.41 -0.41 -21.60
N ALA A 9 -5.56 -1.74 -21.60
CA ALA A 9 -6.82 -2.40 -21.23
C ALA A 9 -7.13 -2.22 -19.74
N ASP A 10 -6.13 -2.35 -18.87
CA ASP A 10 -6.29 -2.14 -17.41
C ASP A 10 -6.61 -0.67 -17.11
N ALA A 11 -5.95 0.26 -17.81
CA ALA A 11 -6.25 1.68 -17.70
C ALA A 11 -7.70 2.00 -18.12
N ALA A 12 -8.15 1.44 -19.25
CA ALA A 12 -9.52 1.61 -19.73
C ALA A 12 -10.55 1.00 -18.78
N ALA A 13 -10.26 -0.18 -18.20
CA ALA A 13 -11.12 -0.83 -17.23
C ALA A 13 -11.29 0.01 -15.95
N VAL A 14 -10.20 0.54 -15.40
CA VAL A 14 -10.26 1.46 -14.24
C VAL A 14 -11.05 2.72 -14.57
N ALA A 15 -10.82 3.32 -15.74
CA ALA A 15 -11.54 4.52 -16.16
C ALA A 15 -13.04 4.29 -16.32
N ALA A 16 -13.44 3.14 -16.87
CA ALA A 16 -14.85 2.76 -17.00
C ALA A 16 -15.51 2.62 -15.62
N VAL A 17 -14.86 1.93 -14.68
CA VAL A 17 -15.38 1.79 -13.30
C VAL A 17 -15.42 3.14 -12.57
N ALA A 18 -14.39 3.97 -12.72
CA ALA A 18 -14.32 5.32 -12.17
C ALA A 18 -15.50 6.19 -12.65
N ALA A 19 -15.81 6.12 -13.95
CA ALA A 19 -16.93 6.85 -14.55
C ALA A 19 -18.31 6.29 -14.19
N ALA A 20 -18.42 5.00 -13.85
CA ALA A 20 -19.70 4.34 -13.53
C ALA A 20 -20.05 4.41 -12.04
N ALA A 21 -19.07 4.26 -11.15
CA ALA A 21 -19.31 4.21 -9.71
C ALA A 21 -19.76 5.56 -9.15
N ARG A 22 -20.73 5.54 -8.22
CA ARG A 22 -21.29 6.76 -7.59
C ARG A 22 -21.15 6.79 -6.08
N GLN A 23 -21.08 5.62 -5.45
CA GLN A 23 -21.14 5.48 -3.98
C GLN A 23 -19.87 4.87 -3.38
N ALA A 24 -18.95 4.37 -4.21
CA ALA A 24 -17.72 3.74 -3.76
C ALA A 24 -16.50 4.60 -4.14
N ARG A 25 -15.48 4.54 -3.29
CA ARG A 25 -14.14 5.04 -3.62
C ARG A 25 -13.47 4.07 -4.57
N ILE A 26 -13.00 4.57 -5.71
CA ILE A 26 -12.28 3.78 -6.70
C ILE A 26 -10.79 3.96 -6.48
N ALA A 27 -10.06 2.85 -6.42
CA ALA A 27 -8.63 2.85 -6.20
C ALA A 27 -7.89 2.16 -7.34
N ALA A 28 -6.78 2.78 -7.75
CA ALA A 28 -5.87 2.27 -8.78
C ALA A 28 -4.50 2.01 -8.16
N LEU A 29 -3.91 0.87 -8.51
CA LEU A 29 -2.58 0.48 -8.08
C LEU A 29 -1.51 1.20 -8.91
N ALA A 30 -0.40 1.57 -8.29
CA ALA A 30 0.77 2.10 -8.97
C ALA A 30 2.06 1.71 -8.22
N ARG A 31 3.14 1.46 -8.96
CA ARG A 31 4.49 1.43 -8.37
C ARG A 31 4.87 2.85 -7.93
N CYS A 32 5.89 2.98 -7.08
CA CYS A 32 6.48 4.28 -6.72
C CYS A 32 7.33 4.86 -7.87
N GLN A 33 6.73 5.02 -9.05
CA GLN A 33 7.33 5.58 -10.27
C GLN A 33 6.38 6.63 -10.86
N GLU A 34 6.94 7.75 -11.32
CA GLU A 34 6.18 8.89 -11.88
C GLU A 34 5.15 8.46 -12.93
N SER A 35 5.58 7.66 -13.91
CA SER A 35 4.73 7.20 -15.01
C SER A 35 3.50 6.42 -14.53
N ASP A 36 3.69 5.56 -13.53
CA ASP A 36 2.63 4.73 -12.97
C ASP A 36 1.64 5.56 -12.16
N ILE A 37 2.15 6.51 -11.37
CA ILE A 37 1.35 7.41 -10.55
C ILE A 37 0.49 8.30 -11.45
N VAL A 38 1.06 8.85 -12.52
CA VAL A 38 0.33 9.66 -13.51
C VAL A 38 -0.72 8.81 -14.24
N SER A 39 -0.38 7.57 -14.61
CA SER A 39 -1.34 6.65 -15.24
C SER A 39 -2.52 6.35 -14.32
N ALA A 40 -2.26 6.05 -13.04
CA ALA A 40 -3.29 5.83 -12.03
C ALA A 40 -4.17 7.08 -11.82
N ALA A 41 -3.58 8.26 -11.70
CA ALA A 41 -4.31 9.51 -11.56
C ALA A 41 -5.24 9.77 -12.77
N ARG A 42 -4.72 9.56 -14.00
CA ARG A 42 -5.50 9.73 -15.24
C ARG A 42 -6.67 8.76 -15.30
N ALA A 43 -6.46 7.48 -14.98
CA ALA A 43 -7.51 6.48 -14.98
C ALA A 43 -8.60 6.77 -13.94
N LEU A 44 -8.25 7.46 -12.84
CA LEU A 44 -9.17 7.83 -11.77
C LEU A 44 -9.86 9.19 -11.97
N GLN A 45 -9.55 9.94 -13.03
CA GLN A 45 -9.99 11.33 -13.18
C GLN A 45 -11.52 11.52 -13.14
N ALA A 46 -12.29 10.52 -13.58
CA ALA A 46 -13.76 10.56 -13.56
C ALA A 46 -14.39 10.10 -12.22
N ALA A 47 -13.59 9.58 -11.29
CA ALA A 47 -14.09 9.06 -10.02
C ALA A 47 -14.51 10.20 -9.09
N ARG A 48 -15.71 10.08 -8.48
CA ARG A 48 -16.16 11.01 -7.43
C ARG A 48 -15.30 10.96 -6.17
N ALA A 49 -14.79 9.77 -5.86
CA ALA A 49 -13.85 9.53 -4.78
C ALA A 49 -12.76 8.60 -5.32
N ALA A 50 -11.55 9.14 -5.46
CA ALA A 50 -10.39 8.43 -5.97
C ALA A 50 -9.43 8.07 -4.83
N ARG A 51 -8.63 7.02 -5.03
CA ARG A 51 -7.45 6.71 -4.22
C ARG A 51 -6.33 6.16 -5.08
N ILE A 52 -5.13 6.69 -4.92
CA ILE A 52 -3.94 6.06 -5.50
C ILE A 52 -3.36 5.11 -4.45
N HIS A 53 -3.21 3.85 -4.82
CA HIS A 53 -2.62 2.82 -3.97
C HIS A 53 -1.21 2.53 -4.45
N LEU A 54 -0.23 3.00 -3.69
CA LEU A 54 1.19 2.74 -3.92
C LEU A 54 1.65 1.49 -3.20
N PHE A 55 2.66 0.83 -3.76
CA PHE A 55 3.36 -0.24 -3.09
C PHE A 55 4.86 -0.20 -3.40
N LEU A 56 5.65 -0.71 -2.46
CA LEU A 56 7.08 -0.93 -2.62
C LEU A 56 7.51 -2.08 -1.71
N ALA A 57 8.34 -2.99 -2.22
CA ALA A 57 8.84 -4.10 -1.42
C ALA A 57 9.79 -3.62 -0.32
N THR A 58 9.54 -4.05 0.91
CA THR A 58 10.32 -3.61 2.08
C THR A 58 11.20 -4.69 2.67
N SER A 59 11.02 -5.98 2.37
CA SER A 59 11.79 -7.05 3.03
C SER A 59 13.25 -7.15 2.54
N PRO A 60 14.19 -7.65 3.36
CA PRO A 60 15.61 -7.75 3.01
C PRO A 60 15.87 -8.42 1.65
N ILE A 61 15.23 -9.57 1.41
CA ILE A 61 15.40 -10.37 0.19
C ILE A 61 14.95 -9.57 -1.04
N HIS A 62 13.80 -8.90 -0.95
CA HIS A 62 13.31 -8.08 -2.05
C HIS A 62 14.17 -6.83 -2.27
N ARG A 63 14.61 -6.17 -1.20
CA ARG A 63 15.52 -5.02 -1.28
C ARG A 63 16.84 -5.38 -1.96
N GLU A 64 17.45 -6.50 -1.58
CA GLU A 64 18.75 -6.93 -2.11
C GLU A 64 18.64 -7.46 -3.55
N HIS A 65 17.71 -8.37 -3.81
CA HIS A 65 17.71 -9.13 -5.06
C HIS A 65 16.75 -8.60 -6.13
N LYS A 66 15.61 -8.00 -5.74
CA LYS A 66 14.61 -7.46 -6.69
C LYS A 66 14.84 -5.99 -6.98
N LEU A 67 14.94 -5.16 -5.95
CA LEU A 67 15.06 -3.71 -6.09
C LEU A 67 16.52 -3.24 -6.23
N ARG A 68 17.47 -3.99 -5.65
CA ARG A 68 18.88 -3.58 -5.49
C ARG A 68 19.00 -2.21 -4.81
N MET A 69 18.19 -2.00 -3.78
CA MET A 69 18.09 -0.75 -3.02
C MET A 69 18.37 -0.97 -1.54
N GLY A 70 19.20 -0.10 -0.94
CA GLY A 70 19.36 -0.04 0.51
C GLY A 70 18.12 0.57 1.21
N LYS A 71 18.06 0.46 2.54
CA LYS A 71 16.96 0.99 3.38
C LYS A 71 16.67 2.49 3.11
N ALA A 72 17.72 3.31 3.05
CA ALA A 72 17.60 4.74 2.79
C ALA A 72 17.02 5.06 1.40
N GLN A 73 17.37 4.26 0.38
CA GLN A 73 16.84 4.44 -0.98
C GLN A 73 15.36 4.04 -1.05
N VAL A 74 14.99 2.92 -0.40
CA VAL A 74 13.59 2.48 -0.29
C VAL A 74 12.73 3.57 0.37
N LEU A 75 13.19 4.14 1.47
CA LEU A 75 12.52 5.26 2.14
C LEU A 75 12.36 6.48 1.23
N ALA A 76 13.45 6.88 0.56
CA ALA A 76 13.42 8.03 -0.35
C ALA A 76 12.42 7.82 -1.50
N VAL A 77 12.39 6.63 -2.10
CA VAL A 77 11.47 6.26 -3.19
C VAL A 77 10.02 6.23 -2.70
N ALA A 78 9.76 5.62 -1.53
CA ALA A 78 8.42 5.57 -0.95
C ALA A 78 7.88 6.98 -0.65
N VAL A 79 8.69 7.82 0.01
CA VAL A 79 8.32 9.22 0.33
C VAL A 79 8.09 10.04 -0.93
N ALA A 80 8.98 9.95 -1.92
CA ALA A 80 8.83 10.66 -3.19
C ALA A 80 7.57 10.22 -3.94
N GLY A 81 7.30 8.91 -3.99
CA GLY A 81 6.10 8.36 -4.60
C GLY A 81 4.82 8.85 -3.92
N VAL A 82 4.77 8.82 -2.58
CA VAL A 82 3.61 9.31 -1.82
C VAL A 82 3.40 10.80 -2.07
N ARG A 83 4.43 11.64 -1.95
CA ARG A 83 4.34 13.09 -2.22
C ARG A 83 3.82 13.36 -3.62
N ARG A 84 4.33 12.64 -4.61
CA ARG A 84 3.87 12.80 -5.97
C ARG A 84 2.42 12.40 -6.16
N ALA A 85 2.00 11.28 -5.57
CA ALA A 85 0.60 10.86 -5.61
C ALA A 85 -0.31 11.86 -4.90
N ARG A 86 0.15 12.51 -3.83
CA ARG A 86 -0.59 13.57 -3.12
C ARG A 86 -0.85 14.82 -3.95
N GLU A 87 0.01 15.14 -4.90
CA GLU A 87 -0.20 16.26 -5.83
C GLU A 87 -1.33 15.99 -6.83
N LEU A 88 -1.65 14.71 -7.06
CA LEU A 88 -2.64 14.27 -8.05
C LEU A 88 -3.90 13.67 -7.43
N CYS A 89 -3.87 13.27 -6.16
CA CYS A 89 -4.97 12.60 -5.48
C CYS A 89 -4.99 12.89 -3.97
N ASP A 90 -6.18 13.21 -3.46
CA ASP A 90 -6.40 13.56 -2.06
C ASP A 90 -6.45 12.36 -1.10
N ASP A 91 -6.43 11.13 -1.61
CA ASP A 91 -6.37 9.92 -0.80
C ASP A 91 -5.29 8.98 -1.36
N VAL A 92 -4.28 8.73 -0.54
CA VAL A 92 -3.14 7.89 -0.90
C VAL A 92 -3.01 6.80 0.14
N GLU A 93 -2.95 5.57 -0.37
CA GLU A 93 -2.66 4.37 0.39
C GLU A 93 -1.26 3.86 0.03
N PHE A 94 -0.52 3.37 1.03
CA PHE A 94 0.80 2.77 0.83
C PHE A 94 0.87 1.35 1.40
N SER A 95 1.22 0.38 0.56
CA SER A 95 1.56 -0.99 0.97
C SER A 95 3.06 -1.17 1.12
N ALA A 96 3.50 -1.67 2.27
CA ALA A 96 4.80 -2.30 2.41
C ALA A 96 4.71 -3.74 1.86
N GLU A 97 5.07 -3.96 0.59
CA GLU A 97 5.06 -5.31 0.00
C GLU A 97 6.04 -6.20 0.77
N ASP A 98 5.60 -7.42 1.11
CA ASP A 98 6.34 -8.37 1.94
C ASP A 98 6.57 -7.91 3.40
N ALA A 99 5.61 -7.18 3.97
CA ALA A 99 5.69 -6.62 5.32
C ALA A 99 6.01 -7.64 6.41
N LEU A 100 5.40 -8.83 6.38
CA LEU A 100 5.57 -9.84 7.44
C LEU A 100 6.98 -10.48 7.48
N ARG A 101 7.79 -10.28 6.43
CA ARG A 101 9.20 -10.66 6.38
C ARG A 101 10.14 -9.46 6.40
N THR A 102 9.61 -8.28 6.68
CA THR A 102 10.39 -7.05 6.87
C THR A 102 10.80 -6.92 8.32
N GLU A 103 12.01 -6.41 8.58
CA GLU A 103 12.44 -6.13 9.95
C GLU A 103 11.46 -5.13 10.60
N PRO A 104 10.87 -5.43 11.77
CA PRO A 104 9.82 -4.59 12.34
C PRO A 104 10.22 -3.12 12.52
N GLU A 105 11.47 -2.87 12.90
CA GLU A 105 12.01 -1.52 13.09
C GLU A 105 12.02 -0.74 11.77
N PHE A 106 12.39 -1.40 10.67
CA PHE A 106 12.39 -0.79 9.34
C PHE A 106 10.96 -0.61 8.80
N LEU A 107 10.06 -1.55 9.08
CA LEU A 107 8.65 -1.40 8.72
C LEU A 107 8.02 -0.18 9.38
N ILE A 108 8.28 0.02 10.68
CA ILE A 108 7.85 1.21 11.43
C ILE A 108 8.47 2.48 10.83
N GLU A 109 9.77 2.47 10.53
CA GLU A 109 10.46 3.60 9.88
C GLU A 109 9.81 3.98 8.54
N VAL A 110 9.50 3.00 7.69
CA VAL A 110 8.80 3.21 6.42
C VAL A 110 7.42 3.83 6.65
N PHE A 111 6.62 3.28 7.56
CA PHE A 111 5.27 3.80 7.83
C PHE A 111 5.28 5.21 8.40
N ASN A 112 6.18 5.53 9.33
CA ASN A 112 6.38 6.89 9.83
C ASN A 112 6.67 7.86 8.67
N ALA A 113 7.58 7.47 7.77
CA ALA A 113 7.99 8.32 6.67
C ALA A 113 6.86 8.55 5.64
N VAL A 114 6.09 7.52 5.29
CA VAL A 114 5.00 7.67 4.31
C VAL A 114 3.77 8.38 4.88
N ILE A 115 3.45 8.21 6.17
CA ILE A 115 2.40 8.98 6.84
C ILE A 115 2.78 10.46 6.84
N ALA A 116 4.00 10.79 7.26
CA ALA A 116 4.52 12.16 7.23
C ALA A 116 4.54 12.76 5.81
N ALA A 117 4.68 11.92 4.78
CA ALA A 117 4.60 12.32 3.37
C ALA A 117 3.16 12.54 2.86
N GLY A 118 2.14 12.08 3.60
CA GLY A 118 0.73 12.30 3.32
C GLY A 118 -0.10 11.04 3.05
N ALA A 119 0.45 9.83 3.23
CA ALA A 119 -0.34 8.60 3.16
C ALA A 119 -1.38 8.59 4.29
N ARG A 120 -2.66 8.35 3.94
CA ARG A 120 -3.79 8.30 4.89
C ARG A 120 -4.28 6.88 5.15
N THR A 121 -3.72 5.90 4.44
CA THR A 121 -3.92 4.48 4.70
C THR A 121 -2.58 3.79 4.53
N ILE A 122 -2.19 3.00 5.52
CA ILE A 122 -1.03 2.11 5.42
C ILE A 122 -1.53 0.67 5.41
N ASN A 123 -1.03 -0.13 4.49
CA ASN A 123 -1.47 -1.51 4.30
C ASN A 123 -0.33 -2.49 4.58
N VAL A 124 -0.65 -3.51 5.37
CA VAL A 124 0.26 -4.59 5.78
C VAL A 124 -0.22 -5.89 5.13
N PRO A 125 0.37 -6.29 3.98
CA PRO A 125 0.01 -7.53 3.32
C PRO A 125 0.72 -8.74 3.92
N ASP A 126 -0.02 -9.83 4.15
CA ASP A 126 0.53 -11.18 4.23
C ASP A 126 0.82 -11.68 2.81
N THR A 127 1.93 -11.21 2.25
CA THR A 127 2.28 -11.44 0.84
C THR A 127 2.49 -12.92 0.51
N VAL A 128 2.88 -13.72 1.50
CA VAL A 128 3.17 -15.16 1.33
C VAL A 128 1.99 -16.05 1.73
N GLY A 129 1.14 -15.60 2.66
CA GLY A 129 -0.05 -16.33 3.10
C GLY A 129 0.17 -17.29 4.26
N TYR A 130 1.32 -17.22 4.93
CA TYR A 130 1.72 -18.20 5.97
C TYR A 130 1.67 -17.64 7.40
N THR A 131 1.15 -16.43 7.60
CA THR A 131 1.02 -15.90 8.97
C THR A 131 -0.14 -16.53 9.71
N THR A 132 -0.05 -16.52 11.04
CA THR A 132 -1.12 -16.97 11.93
C THR A 132 -1.86 -15.79 12.56
N PRO A 133 -3.08 -16.00 13.08
CA PRO A 133 -3.85 -14.94 13.74
C PRO A 133 -3.11 -14.28 14.91
N VAL A 134 -2.30 -15.05 15.64
CA VAL A 134 -1.52 -14.55 16.78
C VAL A 134 -0.41 -13.61 16.32
N GLU A 135 0.30 -13.96 15.25
CA GLU A 135 1.41 -13.17 14.72
C GLU A 135 0.93 -11.86 14.12
N ILE A 136 -0.15 -11.90 13.33
CA ILE A 136 -0.68 -10.68 12.71
C ILE A 136 -1.28 -9.74 13.76
N ALA A 137 -1.98 -10.25 14.78
CA ALA A 137 -2.47 -9.44 15.88
C ALA A 137 -1.32 -8.77 16.65
N ALA A 138 -0.25 -9.51 16.93
CA ALA A 138 0.93 -8.97 17.61
C ALA A 138 1.62 -7.86 16.78
N LEU A 139 1.73 -8.04 15.47
CA LEU A 139 2.28 -7.03 14.57
C LEU A 139 1.40 -5.77 14.55
N PHE A 140 0.09 -5.90 14.36
CA PHE A 140 -0.83 -4.76 14.31
C PHE A 140 -0.84 -3.99 15.63
N ALA A 141 -0.82 -4.69 16.76
CA ALA A 141 -0.69 -4.07 18.08
C ALA A 141 0.64 -3.31 18.25
N ARG A 142 1.74 -3.86 17.71
CA ARG A 142 3.04 -3.17 17.70
C ARG A 142 3.02 -1.92 16.84
N LEU A 143 2.51 -2.02 15.61
CA LEU A 143 2.41 -0.88 14.68
C LEU A 143 1.55 0.24 15.27
N ARG A 144 0.41 -0.10 15.89
CA ARG A 144 -0.48 0.88 16.53
C ARG A 144 0.14 1.59 17.74
N ARG A 145 1.14 0.99 18.38
CA ARG A 145 1.89 1.59 19.50
C ARG A 145 3.08 2.42 19.03
N GLU A 146 3.77 1.99 17.97
CA GLU A 146 5.12 2.49 17.63
C GLU A 146 5.17 3.38 16.38
N VAL A 147 4.14 3.34 15.51
CA VAL A 147 4.07 4.21 14.33
C VAL A 147 3.53 5.60 14.74
N ALA A 148 4.32 6.63 14.50
CA ALA A 148 3.94 8.02 14.69
C ALA A 148 2.91 8.44 13.64
N GLY A 149 1.84 9.12 14.07
CA GLY A 149 0.74 9.54 13.20
C GLY A 149 -0.21 8.40 12.80
N ILE A 150 -0.10 7.22 13.44
CA ILE A 150 -1.00 6.08 13.17
C ILE A 150 -2.47 6.37 13.48
N ASP A 151 -2.75 7.35 14.34
CA ASP A 151 -4.13 7.77 14.63
C ASP A 151 -4.73 8.67 13.54
N ASP A 152 -3.88 9.26 12.69
CA ASP A 152 -4.30 10.06 11.53
C ASP A 152 -4.40 9.21 10.24
N ALA A 153 -4.07 7.91 10.32
CA ALA A 153 -4.05 6.99 9.19
C ALA A 153 -4.88 5.73 9.48
N VAL A 154 -5.50 5.18 8.43
CA VAL A 154 -6.15 3.87 8.50
C VAL A 154 -5.08 2.78 8.41
N LEU A 155 -5.03 1.89 9.39
CA LEU A 155 -4.22 0.67 9.33
C LEU A 155 -5.03 -0.44 8.65
N SER A 156 -4.55 -0.93 7.52
CA SER A 156 -5.20 -1.93 6.67
C SER A 156 -4.41 -3.23 6.66
N THR A 157 -5.13 -4.35 6.58
CA THR A 157 -4.56 -5.68 6.33
C THR A 157 -4.94 -6.19 4.95
N HIS A 158 -4.05 -6.98 4.35
CA HIS A 158 -4.33 -7.73 3.13
C HIS A 158 -3.83 -9.16 3.34
N CYS A 159 -4.73 -10.04 3.77
CA CYS A 159 -4.38 -11.43 4.07
C CYS A 159 -4.60 -12.31 2.84
N HIS A 160 -3.63 -13.18 2.55
CA HIS A 160 -3.82 -14.29 1.62
C HIS A 160 -4.35 -15.53 2.36
N ASP A 161 -4.78 -16.55 1.61
CA ASP A 161 -5.51 -17.71 2.14
C ASP A 161 -4.79 -19.04 1.89
N ASP A 162 -3.47 -19.02 1.70
CA ASP A 162 -2.66 -20.19 1.35
C ASP A 162 -2.75 -21.31 2.40
N LEU A 163 -2.99 -20.98 3.67
CA LEU A 163 -3.21 -21.92 4.76
C LEU A 163 -4.69 -22.04 5.20
N GLY A 164 -5.63 -21.43 4.48
CA GLY A 164 -7.04 -21.34 4.90
C GLY A 164 -7.28 -20.42 6.09
N LEU A 165 -6.34 -19.50 6.36
CA LEU A 165 -6.35 -18.59 7.51
C LEU A 165 -6.65 -17.13 7.13
N GLY A 166 -6.93 -16.82 5.86
CA GLY A 166 -7.04 -15.43 5.39
C GLY A 166 -8.11 -14.62 6.13
N VAL A 167 -9.28 -15.22 6.39
CA VAL A 167 -10.34 -14.59 7.16
C VAL A 167 -9.97 -14.45 8.64
N ALA A 168 -9.38 -15.50 9.23
CA ALA A 168 -8.97 -15.49 10.64
C ALA A 168 -7.90 -14.42 10.90
N ASN A 169 -6.92 -14.31 10.00
CA ASN A 169 -5.87 -13.28 10.02
C ASN A 169 -6.47 -11.88 9.85
N SER A 170 -7.46 -11.73 8.97
CA SER A 170 -8.14 -10.44 8.76
C SER A 170 -8.89 -9.98 10.01
N LEU A 171 -9.60 -10.89 10.69
CA LEU A 171 -10.31 -10.58 11.94
C LEU A 171 -9.34 -10.28 13.10
N ALA A 172 -8.22 -10.98 13.17
CA ALA A 172 -7.22 -10.77 14.21
C ALA A 172 -6.44 -9.44 14.07
N ALA A 173 -6.48 -8.83 12.89
CA ALA A 173 -5.86 -7.54 12.62
C ALA A 173 -6.73 -6.32 13.02
N ILE A 174 -8.01 -6.54 13.37
CA ILE A 174 -8.98 -5.51 13.81
C ILE A 174 -8.86 -5.31 15.32
#